data_AF-G4D0J1-F1
#
_entry.id   AF-G4D0J1-F1
#
_cell.length_a   1.000
_cell.length_b   1.000
_cell.length_c   1.000
_cell.angle_alpha   90.00
_cell.angle_beta   90.00
_cell.angle_gamma   90.00
#
_symmetry.space_group_name_H-M   'P 1'
#
loop_
_entity.id
_entity.type
_entity.pdbx_description
1 polymer ?
#
loop_
_entity_poly.entity_id
_entity_poly.type
_entity_poly.pdbx_seq_one_letter_code
_entity_poly.pdbx_strand_id
1 'polypeptide(L)'
;MAGIFARLSTVFRSKANKALDKVEDPRETLDYSYQRQLDMLQKVRRGVADVATSRKRVELQMNQLQADVDKMQNAAARALEQGREDLAREALTRKATLQAQLNDLQTQHATLQAEEEKLIRGSQRLQARVDAFRTRKETIKATYSAAEAQTRINEAFTGLNEEMGDIGMAITRAEDKTMELQARAGAVDELMVSGAIEDPTRSYGDDITRELDNLASDHSIDAELSALKAQLDTGHDNSTPELESGSGAGMNPETGSRAVRRQEGQS
;
A
#
# COMPACT_ATOMS: atom_id res chain seq x y z
N MET A 1 20.05 -33.16 9.51
CA MET A 1 20.10 -32.25 10.68
C MET A 1 20.67 -30.88 10.30
N ALA A 2 20.09 -30.17 9.33
CA ALA A 2 20.59 -28.87 8.83
C ALA A 2 19.54 -27.74 8.87
N GLY A 3 18.44 -27.91 9.62
CA GLY A 3 17.32 -26.96 9.62
C GLY A 3 17.37 -25.88 10.71
N ILE A 4 18.13 -26.08 11.78
CA ILE A 4 18.05 -25.23 12.99
C ILE A 4 19.09 -24.09 12.94
N PHE A 5 20.30 -24.39 12.46
CA PHE A 5 21.38 -23.39 12.31
C PHE A 5 21.11 -22.38 11.19
N ALA A 6 20.48 -22.80 10.09
CA ALA A 6 20.08 -21.90 9.01
C ALA A 6 18.95 -20.94 9.44
N ARG A 7 18.01 -21.42 10.27
CA ARG A 7 16.94 -20.57 10.82
C ARG A 7 17.49 -19.57 11.86
N LEU A 8 18.49 -19.95 12.65
CA LEU A 8 19.08 -19.07 13.67
C LEU A 8 19.93 -17.94 13.05
N SER A 9 20.66 -18.21 11.96
CA SER A 9 21.45 -17.19 11.25
C SER A 9 20.57 -16.18 10.52
N THR A 10 19.44 -16.61 9.94
CA THR A 10 18.45 -15.72 9.30
C THR A 10 17.78 -14.77 10.30
N VAL A 11 17.48 -15.24 11.52
CA VAL A 11 16.89 -14.40 12.58
C VAL A 11 17.88 -13.35 13.11
N PHE A 12 19.17 -13.68 13.18
CA PHE A 12 20.20 -12.71 13.59
C PHE A 12 20.49 -11.66 12.49
N ARG A 13 20.51 -12.08 11.22
CA ARG A 13 20.75 -11.19 10.08
C ARG A 13 19.58 -10.23 9.84
N SER A 14 18.33 -10.68 10.06
CA SER A 14 17.16 -9.80 9.97
C SER A 14 17.09 -8.76 11.10
N LYS A 15 17.57 -9.10 12.31
CA LYS A 15 17.68 -8.14 13.42
C LYS A 15 18.79 -7.11 13.22
N ALA A 16 19.89 -7.49 12.58
CA ALA A 16 20.97 -6.56 12.23
C ALA A 16 20.54 -5.57 11.13
N ASN A 17 19.81 -6.03 10.10
CA ASN A 17 19.24 -5.13 9.08
C ASN A 17 18.17 -4.19 9.68
N LYS A 18 17.26 -4.69 10.53
CA LYS A 18 16.26 -3.84 11.22
C LYS A 18 16.88 -2.76 12.12
N ALA A 19 18.07 -3.00 12.69
CA ALA A 19 18.76 -2.02 13.50
C ALA A 19 19.44 -0.94 12.64
N LEU A 20 19.90 -1.28 11.43
CA LEU A 20 20.45 -0.34 10.46
C LEU A 20 19.35 0.53 9.83
N ASP A 21 18.23 -0.06 9.41
CA ASP A 21 17.07 0.64 8.83
C ASP A 21 16.42 1.63 9.81
N LYS A 22 16.53 1.35 11.11
CA LYS A 22 16.02 2.23 12.18
C LYS A 22 16.85 3.50 12.36
N VAL A 23 18.10 3.52 11.91
CA VAL A 23 18.95 4.72 11.87
C VAL A 23 18.64 5.58 10.64
N GLU A 24 18.01 5.00 9.61
CA GLU A 24 17.59 5.70 8.40
C GLU A 24 16.10 6.07 8.38
N ASP A 25 15.33 5.83 9.45
CA ASP A 25 13.88 6.08 9.43
C ASP A 25 13.62 7.58 9.12
N PRO A 26 13.09 7.90 7.91
CA PRO A 26 12.90 9.27 7.49
C PRO A 26 11.87 10.00 8.36
N ARG A 27 11.04 9.26 9.12
CA ARG A 27 10.03 9.84 10.02
C ARG A 27 10.69 10.63 11.15
N GLU A 28 11.71 10.09 11.80
CA GLU A 28 12.37 10.72 12.95
C GLU A 28 13.20 11.95 12.51
N THR A 29 13.92 11.84 11.40
CA THR A 29 14.73 12.95 10.86
C THR A 29 13.86 14.13 10.41
N LEU A 30 12.68 13.85 9.83
CA LEU A 30 11.71 14.89 9.47
C LEU A 30 11.06 15.52 10.70
N ASP A 31 10.74 14.74 11.75
CA ASP A 31 10.20 15.27 13.00
C ASP A 31 11.21 16.20 13.70
N TYR A 32 12.49 15.80 13.75
CA TYR A 32 13.58 16.65 14.27
C TYR A 32 13.73 17.95 13.45
N SER A 33 13.74 17.83 12.12
CA SER A 33 13.86 18.99 11.23
C SER A 33 12.69 19.96 11.39
N TYR A 34 11.47 19.45 11.57
CA TYR A 34 10.29 20.27 11.84
C TYR A 34 10.42 21.03 13.16
N GLN A 35 10.86 20.35 14.23
CA GLN A 35 11.07 20.98 15.52
C GLN A 35 12.14 22.08 15.45
N ARG A 36 13.22 21.85 14.71
CA ARG A 36 14.26 22.86 14.48
C ARG A 36 13.71 24.08 13.72
N GLN A 37 12.84 23.87 12.74
CA GLN A 37 12.19 24.97 12.01
C GLN A 37 11.25 25.78 12.92
N LEU A 38 10.51 25.13 13.83
CA LEU A 38 9.68 25.81 14.83
C LEU A 38 10.51 26.66 15.80
N ASP A 39 11.64 26.14 16.29
CA ASP A 39 12.56 26.90 17.15
C ASP A 39 13.13 28.12 16.42
N MET A 40 13.55 27.97 15.17
CA MET A 40 14.00 29.09 14.34
C MET A 40 12.90 30.14 14.14
N LEU A 41 11.67 29.71 13.85
CA LEU A 41 10.53 30.62 13.73
C LEU A 41 10.28 31.39 15.02
N GLN A 42 10.34 30.72 16.18
CA GLN A 42 10.18 31.37 17.47
C GLN A 42 11.29 32.38 17.75
N LYS A 43 12.54 32.06 17.40
CA LYS A 43 13.68 32.99 17.50
C LYS A 43 13.49 34.22 16.62
N VAL A 44 13.04 34.06 15.37
CA VAL A 44 12.75 35.20 14.48
C VAL A 44 11.63 36.06 15.05
N ARG A 45 10.55 35.45 15.58
CA ARG A 45 9.46 36.19 16.23
C ARG A 45 9.94 37.00 17.45
N ARG A 46 10.83 36.43 18.28
CA ARG A 46 11.47 37.17 19.38
C ARG A 46 12.31 38.33 18.86
N GLY A 47 13.14 38.10 17.83
CA GLY A 47 13.94 39.17 17.22
C GLY A 47 13.09 40.32 16.67
N VAL A 48 11.94 40.03 16.05
CA VAL A 48 10.97 41.06 15.64
C VAL A 48 10.49 41.87 16.85
N ALA A 49 10.12 41.21 17.95
CA ALA A 49 9.66 41.88 19.16
C ALA A 49 10.76 42.74 19.82
N ASP A 50 12.01 42.30 19.79
CA ASP A 50 13.16 43.05 20.32
C ASP A 50 13.41 44.34 19.51
N VAL A 51 13.31 44.26 18.17
CA VAL A 51 13.42 45.43 17.29
C VAL A 51 12.23 46.38 17.48
N ALA A 52 11.01 45.85 17.56
CA ALA A 52 9.81 46.64 17.84
C ALA A 52 9.90 47.38 19.18
N THR A 53 10.44 46.71 20.21
CA THR A 53 10.69 47.31 21.53
C THR A 53 11.72 48.43 21.44
N SER A 54 12.82 48.20 20.72
CA SER A 54 13.87 49.20 20.51
C SER A 54 13.32 50.42 19.77
N ARG A 55 12.53 50.21 18.70
CA ARG A 55 11.85 51.27 17.96
C ARG A 55 10.92 52.07 18.88
N LYS A 56 10.11 51.39 19.71
CA LYS A 56 9.20 52.07 20.63
C LYS A 56 9.94 52.89 21.69
N ARG A 57 11.11 52.42 22.16
CA ARG A 57 11.96 53.18 23.08
C ARG A 57 12.47 54.47 22.43
N VAL A 58 12.94 54.40 21.18
CA VAL A 58 13.36 55.59 20.42
C VAL A 58 12.18 56.54 20.21
N GLU A 59 11.00 56.03 19.87
CA GLU A 59 9.77 56.81 19.72
C GLU A 59 9.41 57.59 21.01
N LEU A 60 9.52 56.94 22.17
CA LEU A 60 9.29 57.60 23.46
C LEU A 60 10.32 58.72 23.74
N GLN A 61 11.59 58.49 23.41
CA GLN A 61 12.63 59.53 23.52
C GLN A 61 12.35 60.71 22.59
N MET A 62 11.95 60.44 21.34
CA MET A 62 11.55 61.49 20.39
C MET A 62 10.40 62.33 20.94
N ASN A 63 9.36 61.71 21.51
CA ASN A 63 8.24 62.43 22.09
C ASN A 63 8.66 63.35 23.24
N GLN A 64 9.63 62.91 24.06
CA GLN A 64 10.16 63.73 25.15
C GLN A 64 10.98 64.91 24.63
N LEU A 65 11.87 64.69 23.65
CA LEU A 65 12.62 65.76 23.01
C LEU A 65 11.71 66.77 22.30
N GLN A 66 10.65 66.30 21.65
CA GLN A 66 9.67 67.17 21.00
C GLN A 66 9.00 68.10 22.02
N ALA A 67 8.58 67.57 23.18
CA ALA A 67 8.02 68.40 24.24
C ALA A 67 9.02 69.45 24.75
N ASP A 68 10.31 69.13 24.81
CA ASP A 68 11.34 70.08 25.23
C ASP A 68 11.64 71.14 24.16
N VAL A 69 11.61 70.77 22.86
CA VAL A 69 11.65 71.70 21.73
C VAL A 69 10.50 72.70 21.83
N ASP A 70 9.28 72.23 22.09
CA ASP A 70 8.09 73.07 22.23
C ASP A 70 8.18 73.99 23.46
N LYS A 71 8.71 73.49 24.59
CA LYS A 71 8.99 74.33 25.77
C LYS A 71 9.98 75.45 25.46
N MET A 72 11.08 75.16 24.74
CA MET A 72 12.07 76.18 24.36
C MET A 72 11.47 77.19 23.38
N GLN A 73 10.63 76.74 22.43
CA GLN A 73 9.89 77.63 21.54
C GLN A 73 8.99 78.60 22.32
N ASN A 74 8.22 78.07 23.28
CA ASN A 74 7.35 78.88 24.12
C ASN A 74 8.12 79.82 25.05
N ALA A 75 9.28 79.40 25.55
CA ALA A 75 10.16 80.24 26.35
C ALA A 75 10.74 81.41 25.53
N ALA A 76 11.16 81.15 24.28
CA ALA A 76 11.62 82.19 23.37
C ALA A 76 10.52 83.21 23.05
N ALA A 77 9.30 82.74 22.77
CA ALA A 77 8.15 83.62 22.52
C ALA A 77 7.86 84.54 23.72
N ARG A 78 7.81 84.00 24.94
CA ARG A 78 7.60 84.79 26.15
C ARG A 78 8.74 85.79 26.43
N ALA A 79 9.99 85.41 26.14
CA ALA A 79 11.13 86.31 26.31
C ALA A 79 11.03 87.51 25.34
N LEU A 80 10.60 87.28 24.09
CA LEU A 80 10.36 88.34 23.11
C LEU A 80 9.21 89.26 23.54
N GLU A 81 8.11 88.72 24.05
CA GLU A 81 7.00 89.52 24.60
C GLU A 81 7.45 90.45 25.74
N GLN A 82 8.46 90.03 26.50
CA GLN A 82 9.05 90.81 27.59
C GLN A 82 10.21 91.72 27.15
N GLY A 83 10.51 91.79 25.83
CA GLY A 83 11.61 92.59 25.29
C GLY A 83 13.01 92.07 25.65
N ARG A 84 13.13 90.82 26.09
CA ARG A 84 14.40 90.16 26.47
C ARG A 84 14.94 89.33 25.32
N GLU A 85 15.51 90.00 24.33
CA GLU A 85 16.05 89.36 23.11
C GLU A 85 17.22 88.41 23.38
N ASP A 86 18.02 88.69 24.40
CA ASP A 86 19.13 87.87 24.87
C ASP A 86 18.65 86.47 25.31
N LEU A 87 17.63 86.42 26.16
CA LEU A 87 17.00 85.17 26.62
C LEU A 87 16.29 84.44 25.48
N ALA A 88 15.65 85.18 24.57
CA ALA A 88 15.01 84.58 23.39
C ALA A 88 16.04 83.88 22.49
N ARG A 89 17.18 84.53 22.23
CA ARG A 89 18.28 83.96 21.43
C ARG A 89 18.88 82.73 22.09
N GLU A 90 19.06 82.74 23.41
CA GLU A 90 19.53 81.56 24.14
C GLU A 90 18.55 80.40 24.06
N ALA A 91 17.26 80.64 24.28
CA ALA A 91 16.21 79.62 24.17
C ALA A 91 16.14 79.00 22.77
N LEU A 92 16.23 79.83 21.72
CA LEU A 92 16.29 79.35 20.33
C LEU A 92 17.57 78.57 20.02
N THR A 93 18.71 78.93 20.61
CA THR A 93 19.97 78.19 20.47
C THR A 93 19.84 76.79 21.09
N ARG A 94 19.26 76.68 22.30
CA ARG A 94 18.97 75.39 22.93
C ARG A 94 17.96 74.57 22.13
N LYS A 95 16.90 75.22 21.61
CA LYS A 95 15.92 74.59 20.72
C LYS A 95 16.60 73.98 19.49
N ALA A 96 17.52 74.70 18.85
CA ALA A 96 18.24 74.21 17.68
C ALA A 96 19.05 72.93 17.99
N THR A 97 19.71 72.87 19.15
CA THR A 97 20.42 71.67 19.61
C THR A 97 19.47 70.48 19.83
N LEU A 98 18.33 70.71 20.50
CA LEU A 98 17.33 69.66 20.72
C LEU A 98 16.71 69.19 19.40
N GLN A 99 16.47 70.10 18.46
CA GLN A 99 15.95 69.77 17.13
C GLN A 99 16.91 68.90 16.34
N ALA A 100 18.23 69.17 16.42
CA ALA A 100 19.24 68.32 15.78
C ALA A 100 19.20 66.89 16.34
N GLN A 101 19.15 66.74 17.68
CA GLN A 101 19.02 65.43 18.32
C GLN A 101 17.72 64.69 17.93
N LEU A 102 16.61 65.43 17.80
CA LEU A 102 15.34 64.87 17.36
C LEU A 102 15.43 64.33 15.93
N ASN A 103 16.08 65.06 15.02
CA ASN A 103 16.28 64.63 13.63
C ASN A 103 17.16 63.36 13.55
N ASP A 104 18.17 63.24 14.42
CA ASP A 104 18.99 62.03 14.51
C ASP A 104 18.15 60.82 14.98
N LEU A 105 17.33 60.99 16.02
CA LEU A 105 16.44 59.93 16.50
C LEU A 105 15.35 59.56 15.48
N GLN A 106 14.83 60.52 14.71
CA GLN A 106 13.90 60.25 13.61
C GLN A 106 14.52 59.33 12.55
N THR A 107 15.79 59.57 12.20
CA THR A 107 16.53 58.73 11.25
C THR A 107 16.74 57.31 11.81
N GLN A 108 17.09 57.20 13.10
CA GLN A 108 17.22 55.91 13.77
C GLN A 108 15.87 55.16 13.84
N HIS A 109 14.78 55.86 14.16
CA HIS A 109 13.44 55.27 14.20
C HIS A 109 13.03 54.73 12.81
N ALA A 110 13.25 55.50 11.75
CA ALA A 110 12.95 55.07 10.38
C ALA A 110 13.76 53.83 9.97
N THR A 111 15.03 53.76 10.39
CA THR A 111 15.89 52.59 10.16
C THR A 111 15.36 51.35 10.87
N LEU A 112 15.04 51.48 12.17
CA LEU A 112 14.47 50.38 12.97
C LEU A 112 13.11 49.92 12.43
N GLN A 113 12.27 50.85 11.96
CA GLN A 113 10.99 50.52 11.33
C GLN A 113 11.18 49.69 10.06
N ALA A 114 12.11 50.09 9.17
CA ALA A 114 12.40 49.34 7.96
C ALA A 114 12.94 47.93 8.25
N GLU A 115 13.78 47.81 9.28
CA GLU A 115 14.29 46.52 9.77
C GLU A 115 13.19 45.64 10.35
N GLU A 116 12.31 46.20 11.20
CA GLU A 116 11.16 45.51 11.78
C GLU A 116 10.27 44.93 10.67
N GLU A 117 9.89 45.74 9.68
CA GLU A 117 9.07 45.30 8.56
C GLU A 117 9.75 44.19 7.73
N LYS A 118 11.07 44.29 7.52
CA LYS A 118 11.84 43.25 6.83
C LYS A 118 11.81 41.94 7.61
N LEU A 119 11.97 41.99 8.94
CA LEU A 119 11.90 40.81 9.81
C LEU A 119 10.49 40.22 9.87
N ILE A 120 9.44 41.04 9.89
CA ILE A 120 8.04 40.59 9.83
C ILE A 120 7.80 39.81 8.53
N ARG A 121 8.19 40.38 7.38
CA ARG A 121 8.07 39.69 6.08
C ARG A 121 8.89 38.39 6.06
N GLY A 122 10.08 38.40 6.64
CA GLY A 122 10.92 37.21 6.81
C GLY A 122 10.24 36.13 7.66
N SER A 123 9.64 36.51 8.79
CA SER A 123 8.91 35.63 9.69
C SER A 123 7.70 34.99 9.01
N GLN A 124 6.92 35.76 8.27
CA GLN A 124 5.76 35.24 7.51
C GLN A 124 6.19 34.23 6.44
N ARG A 125 7.28 34.51 5.71
CA ARG A 125 7.84 33.56 4.75
C ARG A 125 8.34 32.28 5.41
N LEU A 126 8.97 32.39 6.57
CA LEU A 126 9.44 31.23 7.34
C LEU A 126 8.27 30.40 7.85
N GLN A 127 7.21 31.04 8.36
CA GLN A 127 5.96 30.39 8.75
C GLN A 127 5.37 29.57 7.59
N ALA A 128 5.21 30.18 6.41
CA ALA A 128 4.69 29.47 5.25
C ALA A 128 5.55 28.25 4.85
N ARG A 129 6.87 28.35 4.97
CA ARG A 129 7.79 27.21 4.74
C ARG A 129 7.63 26.11 5.79
N VAL A 130 7.48 26.47 7.06
CA VAL A 130 7.23 25.53 8.17
C VAL A 130 5.92 24.76 7.93
N ASP A 131 4.86 25.46 7.51
CA ASP A 131 3.55 24.85 7.25
C ASP A 131 3.57 23.92 6.03
N ALA A 132 4.27 24.35 4.96
CA ALA A 132 4.51 23.49 3.80
C ALA A 132 5.35 22.25 4.17
N PHE A 133 6.35 22.41 5.03
CA PHE A 133 7.18 21.30 5.51
C PHE A 133 6.37 20.32 6.36
N ARG A 134 5.49 20.82 7.24
CA ARG A 134 4.57 19.96 8.02
C ARG A 134 3.73 19.08 7.10
N THR A 135 3.15 19.65 6.05
CA THR A 135 2.32 18.90 5.09
C THR A 135 3.15 17.84 4.38
N ARG A 136 4.32 18.21 3.83
CA ARG A 136 5.22 17.26 3.15
C ARG A 136 5.70 16.15 4.08
N LYS A 137 5.99 16.47 5.34
CA LYS A 137 6.36 15.49 6.36
C LYS A 137 5.27 14.44 6.49
N GLU A 138 4.02 14.84 6.74
CA GLU A 138 2.92 13.88 6.90
C GLU A 138 2.70 13.04 5.63
N THR A 139 2.81 13.64 4.45
CA THR A 139 2.76 12.90 3.17
C THR A 139 3.87 11.86 3.08
N ILE A 140 5.12 12.23 3.38
CA ILE A 140 6.25 11.29 3.33
C ILE A 140 6.08 10.16 4.37
N LYS A 141 5.64 10.49 5.60
CA LYS A 141 5.37 9.47 6.64
C LYS A 141 4.30 8.48 6.19
N ALA A 142 3.24 8.96 5.56
CA ALA A 142 2.16 8.13 5.01
C ALA A 142 2.64 7.26 3.85
N THR A 143 3.33 7.84 2.86
CA THR A 143 3.88 7.10 1.71
C THR A 143 4.89 6.05 2.14
N TYR A 144 5.76 6.37 3.11
CA TYR A 144 6.70 5.41 3.68
C TYR A 144 5.98 4.24 4.35
N SER A 145 4.94 4.53 5.14
CA SER A 145 4.16 3.50 5.83
C SER A 145 3.37 2.62 4.85
N ALA A 146 2.87 3.19 3.75
CA ALA A 146 2.23 2.43 2.66
C ALA A 146 3.24 1.54 1.92
N ALA A 147 4.43 2.05 1.60
CA ALA A 147 5.50 1.28 0.97
C ALA A 147 5.98 0.14 1.90
N GLU A 148 6.14 0.41 3.20
CA GLU A 148 6.48 -0.59 4.20
C GLU A 148 5.42 -1.71 4.27
N ALA A 149 4.14 -1.36 4.26
CA ALA A 149 3.05 -2.32 4.23
C ALA A 149 3.05 -3.16 2.94
N GLN A 150 3.28 -2.54 1.78
CA GLN A 150 3.36 -3.22 0.50
C GLN A 150 4.51 -4.24 0.47
N THR A 151 5.69 -3.86 0.97
CA THR A 151 6.84 -4.77 1.07
C THR A 151 6.51 -5.96 1.96
N ARG A 152 5.90 -5.74 3.14
CA ARG A 152 5.48 -6.84 4.03
C ARG A 152 4.46 -7.78 3.37
N ILE A 153 3.50 -7.25 2.59
CA ILE A 153 2.54 -8.07 1.85
C ILE A 153 3.25 -8.90 0.79
N ASN A 154 4.15 -8.29 0.01
CA ASN A 154 4.91 -8.99 -1.01
C ASN A 154 5.78 -10.10 -0.41
N GLU A 155 6.47 -9.82 0.70
CA GLU A 155 7.25 -10.82 1.45
C GLU A 155 6.38 -11.97 1.97
N ALA A 156 5.19 -11.67 2.50
CA ALA A 156 4.22 -12.67 2.95
C ALA A 156 3.72 -13.53 1.78
N PHE A 157 3.47 -12.93 0.61
CA PHE A 157 3.05 -13.64 -0.58
C PHE A 157 4.15 -14.52 -1.17
N THR A 158 5.40 -14.03 -1.22
CA THR A 158 6.54 -14.86 -1.64
C THR A 158 6.78 -16.02 -0.69
N GLY A 159 6.67 -15.80 0.64
CA GLY A 159 6.77 -16.87 1.62
C GLY A 159 5.65 -17.90 1.50
N LEU A 160 4.42 -17.46 1.21
CA LEU A 160 3.30 -18.36 0.96
C LEU A 160 3.49 -19.17 -0.34
N ASN A 161 4.04 -18.57 -1.39
CA ASN A 161 4.33 -19.27 -2.65
C ASN A 161 5.39 -20.37 -2.47
N GLU A 162 6.43 -20.12 -1.67
CA GLU A 162 7.42 -21.14 -1.31
C GLU A 162 6.75 -22.30 -0.57
N GLU A 163 5.91 -22.02 0.43
CA GLU A 163 5.19 -23.05 1.19
C GLU A 163 4.17 -23.82 0.33
N MET A 164 3.46 -23.13 -0.56
CA MET A 164 2.52 -23.76 -1.50
C MET A 164 3.24 -24.64 -2.54
N GLY A 165 4.42 -24.23 -3.01
CA GLY A 165 5.26 -25.06 -3.88
C GLY A 165 5.67 -26.37 -3.20
N ASP A 166 6.06 -26.29 -1.93
CA ASP A 166 6.43 -27.46 -1.13
C ASP A 166 5.23 -28.41 -0.90
N ILE A 167 4.05 -27.85 -0.60
CA ILE A 167 2.81 -28.62 -0.44
C ILE A 167 2.41 -29.28 -1.77
N GLY A 168 2.46 -28.56 -2.89
CA GLY A 168 2.16 -29.11 -4.22
C GLY A 168 3.04 -30.32 -4.56
N MET A 169 4.35 -30.21 -4.32
CA MET A 169 5.27 -31.36 -4.50
C MET A 169 4.95 -32.52 -3.56
N ALA A 170 4.48 -32.26 -2.34
CA ALA A 170 4.08 -33.32 -1.41
C ALA A 170 2.81 -34.05 -1.89
N ILE A 171 1.85 -33.32 -2.45
CA ILE A 171 0.62 -33.90 -3.03
C ILE A 171 0.96 -34.78 -4.23
N THR A 172 1.75 -34.30 -5.20
CA THR A 172 2.14 -35.11 -6.37
C THR A 172 2.86 -36.40 -5.96
N ARG A 173 3.76 -36.35 -4.96
CA ARG A 173 4.40 -37.58 -4.44
C ARG A 173 3.39 -38.55 -3.82
N ALA A 174 2.37 -38.05 -3.13
CA ALA A 174 1.33 -38.87 -2.54
C ALA A 174 0.45 -39.52 -3.62
N GLU A 175 0.11 -38.78 -4.67
CA GLU A 175 -0.62 -39.28 -5.84
C GLU A 175 0.19 -40.35 -6.58
N ASP A 176 1.46 -40.09 -6.88
CA ASP A 176 2.36 -41.05 -7.53
C ASP A 176 2.48 -42.34 -6.73
N LYS A 177 2.62 -42.23 -5.39
CA LYS A 177 2.68 -43.41 -4.52
C LYS A 177 1.37 -44.20 -4.53
N THR A 178 0.24 -43.50 -4.58
CA THR A 178 -1.08 -44.13 -4.64
C THR A 178 -1.27 -44.86 -5.96
N MET A 179 -0.89 -44.25 -7.08
CA MET A 179 -0.91 -44.88 -8.40
C MET A 179 0.01 -46.10 -8.47
N GLU A 180 1.22 -46.03 -7.88
CA GLU A 180 2.13 -47.17 -7.77
C GLU A 180 1.51 -48.32 -6.95
N LEU A 181 0.87 -48.00 -5.83
CA LEU A 181 0.17 -48.99 -4.99
C LEU A 181 -1.01 -49.61 -5.73
N GLN A 182 -1.78 -48.82 -6.48
CA GLN A 182 -2.90 -49.31 -7.30
C GLN A 182 -2.42 -50.19 -8.45
N ALA A 183 -1.36 -49.79 -9.17
CA ALA A 183 -0.76 -50.59 -10.24
C ALA A 183 -0.21 -51.90 -9.70
N ARG A 184 0.39 -51.88 -8.50
CA ARG A 184 0.86 -53.09 -7.81
C ARG A 184 -0.29 -53.99 -7.39
N ALA A 185 -1.39 -53.43 -6.87
CA ALA A 185 -2.58 -54.19 -6.54
C ALA A 185 -3.20 -54.84 -7.78
N GLY A 186 -3.35 -54.09 -8.88
CA GLY A 186 -3.82 -54.63 -10.16
C GLY A 186 -2.92 -55.71 -10.75
N ALA A 187 -1.59 -55.55 -10.65
CA ALA A 187 -0.65 -56.60 -11.05
C ALA A 187 -0.75 -57.86 -10.18
N VAL A 188 -1.02 -57.71 -8.87
CA VAL A 188 -1.25 -58.85 -7.97
C VAL A 188 -2.58 -59.54 -8.32
N ASP A 189 -3.63 -58.80 -8.62
CA ASP A 189 -4.91 -59.35 -9.06
C ASP A 189 -4.76 -60.11 -10.40
N GLU A 190 -4.03 -59.57 -11.37
CA GLU A 190 -3.71 -60.26 -12.64
C GLU A 190 -2.86 -61.53 -12.41
N LEU A 191 -1.91 -61.50 -11.46
CA LEU A 191 -1.11 -62.67 -11.09
C LEU A 191 -1.94 -63.75 -10.36
N MET A 192 -2.97 -63.37 -9.59
CA MET A 192 -3.94 -64.31 -9.01
C MET A 192 -4.86 -64.91 -10.08
N VAL A 193 -5.32 -64.12 -11.05
CA VAL A 193 -6.20 -64.58 -12.15
C VAL A 193 -5.46 -65.47 -13.14
N SER A 194 -4.20 -65.15 -13.46
CA SER A 194 -3.35 -65.97 -14.34
C SER A 194 -2.81 -67.25 -13.70
N GLY A 195 -3.04 -67.45 -12.39
CA GLY A 195 -2.65 -68.66 -11.66
C GLY A 195 -1.16 -68.74 -11.29
N ALA A 196 -0.43 -67.61 -11.36
CA ALA A 196 0.99 -67.55 -11.00
C ALA A 196 1.22 -67.42 -9.48
N ILE A 197 0.19 -67.04 -8.71
CA ILE A 197 0.20 -66.97 -7.24
C ILE A 197 -0.94 -67.84 -6.69
N GLU A 198 -0.59 -68.80 -5.85
CA GLU A 198 -1.50 -69.78 -5.27
C GLU A 198 -2.15 -69.21 -4.00
N ASP A 199 -3.48 -69.09 -3.99
CA ASP A 199 -4.28 -68.62 -2.85
C ASP A 199 -4.40 -69.73 -1.80
N PRO A 200 -3.81 -69.59 -0.60
CA PRO A 200 -3.86 -70.61 0.44
C PRO A 200 -5.26 -70.82 1.06
N THR A 201 -6.26 -70.01 0.69
CA THR A 201 -7.66 -70.17 1.12
C THR A 201 -8.53 -70.93 0.13
N ARG A 202 -8.04 -71.21 -1.09
CA ARG A 202 -8.68 -72.12 -2.06
C ARG A 202 -8.41 -73.59 -1.68
N SER A 203 -8.98 -74.00 -0.55
CA SER A 203 -8.95 -75.39 -0.09
C SER A 203 -10.36 -75.98 -0.18
N TYR A 204 -10.50 -77.03 -1.00
CA TYR A 204 -11.56 -78.06 -0.99
C TYR A 204 -12.97 -77.78 -1.56
N GLY A 205 -13.27 -76.61 -2.13
CA GLY A 205 -14.64 -76.29 -2.59
C GLY A 205 -14.96 -76.40 -4.09
N ASP A 206 -13.95 -76.48 -4.97
CA ASP A 206 -14.13 -76.11 -6.38
C ASP A 206 -14.28 -77.28 -7.38
N ASP A 207 -14.04 -78.53 -6.94
CA ASP A 207 -14.24 -79.71 -7.80
C ASP A 207 -15.73 -80.06 -7.97
N ILE A 208 -16.54 -79.91 -6.91
CA ILE A 208 -17.97 -80.26 -6.94
C ILE A 208 -18.77 -79.26 -7.81
N THR A 209 -18.40 -77.99 -7.77
CA THR A 209 -19.08 -76.93 -8.54
C THR A 209 -18.81 -77.06 -10.04
N ARG A 210 -17.57 -77.43 -10.42
CA ARG A 210 -17.23 -77.74 -11.82
C ARG A 210 -17.92 -79.00 -12.34
N GLU A 211 -18.11 -80.02 -11.50
CA GLU A 211 -18.79 -81.25 -11.89
C GLU A 211 -20.31 -81.05 -12.07
N LEU A 212 -20.91 -80.14 -11.29
CA LEU A 212 -22.32 -79.74 -11.43
C LEU A 212 -22.57 -78.86 -12.67
N ASP A 213 -21.67 -77.91 -12.98
CA ASP A 213 -21.79 -77.07 -14.18
C ASP A 213 -21.59 -77.88 -15.47
N ASN A 214 -20.73 -78.92 -15.45
CA ASN A 214 -20.59 -79.86 -16.57
C ASN A 214 -21.85 -80.71 -16.76
N LEU A 215 -22.47 -81.22 -15.68
CA LEU A 215 -23.74 -81.97 -15.76
C LEU A 215 -24.93 -81.10 -16.22
N ALA A 216 -24.97 -79.83 -15.82
CA ALA A 216 -25.98 -78.88 -16.27
C ALA A 216 -25.81 -78.51 -17.76
N SER A 217 -24.56 -78.45 -18.24
CA SER A 217 -24.22 -78.17 -19.63
C SER A 217 -24.54 -79.33 -20.57
N ASP A 218 -24.32 -80.58 -20.16
CA ASP A 218 -24.72 -81.75 -20.96
C ASP A 218 -26.25 -81.82 -21.15
N HIS A 219 -27.01 -81.47 -20.11
CA HIS A 219 -28.47 -81.50 -20.19
C HIS A 219 -29.08 -80.35 -21.03
N SER A 220 -28.43 -79.18 -21.07
CA SER A 220 -28.86 -78.06 -21.90
C SER A 220 -28.53 -78.27 -23.38
N ILE A 221 -27.39 -78.91 -23.69
CA ILE A 221 -27.00 -79.27 -25.06
C ILE A 221 -27.97 -80.29 -25.66
N ASP A 222 -28.39 -81.32 -24.92
CA ASP A 222 -29.38 -82.29 -25.41
C ASP A 222 -30.76 -81.65 -25.66
N ALA A 223 -31.17 -80.69 -24.82
CA ALA A 223 -32.39 -79.92 -25.03
C ALA A 223 -32.30 -79.05 -26.30
N GLU A 224 -31.18 -78.36 -26.52
CA GLU A 224 -30.94 -77.57 -27.74
C GLU A 224 -30.85 -78.44 -29.00
N LEU A 225 -30.28 -79.65 -28.94
CA LEU A 225 -30.18 -80.56 -30.10
C LEU A 225 -31.55 -81.12 -30.52
N SER A 226 -32.45 -81.35 -29.55
CA SER A 226 -33.86 -81.71 -29.83
C SER A 226 -34.64 -80.55 -30.47
N ALA A 227 -34.41 -79.31 -29.99
CA ALA A 227 -34.99 -78.11 -30.56
C ALA A 227 -34.46 -77.82 -31.97
N LEU A 228 -33.16 -78.04 -32.22
CA LEU A 228 -32.54 -77.87 -33.54
C LEU A 228 -33.06 -78.89 -34.56
N LYS A 229 -33.29 -80.16 -34.15
CA LYS A 229 -33.94 -81.17 -35.00
C LYS A 229 -35.37 -80.80 -35.35
N ALA A 230 -36.13 -80.23 -34.42
CA ALA A 230 -37.47 -79.71 -34.68
C ALA A 230 -37.44 -78.49 -35.61
N GLN A 231 -36.44 -77.61 -35.48
CA GLN A 231 -36.26 -76.43 -36.35
C GLN A 231 -35.81 -76.77 -37.77
N LEU A 232 -35.02 -77.84 -37.96
CA LEU A 232 -34.58 -78.31 -39.28
C LEU A 232 -35.71 -78.95 -40.12
N ASP A 233 -36.85 -79.28 -39.51
CA ASP A 233 -38.05 -79.81 -40.20
C ASP A 233 -39.04 -78.68 -40.62
N THR A 234 -38.89 -77.46 -40.11
CA THR A 234 -39.89 -76.38 -40.26
C THR A 234 -39.41 -75.07 -40.91
N GLY A 235 -38.27 -75.06 -41.61
CA GLY A 235 -37.59 -73.79 -41.98
C GLY A 235 -37.19 -73.60 -43.44
N HIS A 236 -37.92 -74.18 -44.39
CA HIS A 236 -37.83 -73.87 -45.82
C HIS A 236 -38.70 -72.63 -46.11
N ASP A 237 -38.23 -71.40 -45.85
CA ASP A 237 -38.61 -70.21 -46.65
C ASP A 237 -37.90 -68.91 -46.24
N ASN A 238 -37.39 -68.24 -47.28
CA ASN A 238 -37.08 -66.82 -47.46
C ASN A 238 -35.96 -66.09 -46.68
N SER A 239 -34.87 -65.95 -47.44
CA SER A 239 -33.71 -65.06 -47.33
C SER A 239 -34.02 -63.57 -47.19
N THR A 240 -33.41 -63.00 -46.14
CA THR A 240 -32.56 -61.78 -46.06
C THR A 240 -32.93 -60.46 -46.76
N PRO A 241 -32.62 -59.32 -46.09
CA PRO A 241 -33.16 -57.99 -46.36
C PRO A 241 -32.28 -57.17 -47.31
N GLU A 242 -32.86 -56.10 -47.85
CA GLU A 242 -32.18 -55.14 -48.72
C GLU A 242 -32.31 -53.72 -48.17
N LEU A 243 -31.40 -52.85 -48.63
CA LEU A 243 -31.35 -51.38 -48.57
C LEU A 243 -30.47 -50.82 -47.44
N GLU A 244 -29.27 -50.32 -47.71
CA GLU A 244 -28.89 -49.21 -48.61
C GLU A 244 -29.32 -47.83 -48.08
N SER A 245 -28.32 -46.96 -48.07
CA SER A 245 -28.24 -45.56 -47.66
C SER A 245 -29.32 -44.61 -48.19
N GLY A 246 -29.70 -43.64 -47.35
CA GLY A 246 -30.28 -42.35 -47.74
C GLY A 246 -30.52 -41.49 -46.49
N SER A 247 -29.83 -40.37 -46.32
CA SER A 247 -30.14 -39.04 -46.87
C SER A 247 -31.18 -38.26 -46.07
N GLY A 248 -30.90 -36.97 -45.82
CA GLY A 248 -31.86 -35.95 -45.41
C GLY A 248 -31.60 -35.39 -44.00
N ALA A 249 -30.97 -34.22 -43.83
CA ALA A 249 -31.44 -32.87 -44.15
C ALA A 249 -32.63 -32.38 -43.29
N GLY A 250 -32.39 -31.30 -42.53
CA GLY A 250 -33.35 -30.46 -41.81
C GLY A 250 -32.56 -29.44 -40.97
N MET A 251 -32.33 -28.18 -41.38
CA MET A 251 -33.28 -27.09 -41.65
C MET A 251 -34.13 -26.84 -40.37
N ASN A 252 -34.19 -25.68 -39.71
CA ASN A 252 -33.79 -24.30 -40.01
C ASN A 252 -33.97 -23.45 -38.71
N PRO A 253 -33.91 -22.09 -38.72
CA PRO A 253 -33.40 -21.28 -37.62
C PRO A 253 -34.51 -20.50 -36.90
N GLU A 254 -34.16 -19.65 -35.92
CA GLU A 254 -34.96 -18.45 -35.69
C GLU A 254 -34.12 -17.26 -35.22
N THR A 255 -34.31 -16.19 -35.99
CA THR A 255 -33.81 -14.82 -35.88
C THR A 255 -34.49 -14.02 -34.78
N GLY A 256 -33.74 -13.08 -34.16
CA GLY A 256 -34.30 -12.04 -33.30
C GLY A 256 -33.41 -10.80 -33.22
N SER A 257 -33.51 -9.93 -34.24
CA SER A 257 -32.98 -8.56 -34.23
C SER A 257 -33.75 -7.66 -33.25
N ARG A 258 -33.08 -6.78 -32.50
CA ARG A 258 -33.12 -5.31 -32.77
C ARG A 258 -32.37 -4.48 -31.73
N ALA A 259 -31.69 -3.49 -32.30
CA ALA A 259 -31.03 -2.37 -31.68
C ALA A 259 -31.97 -1.36 -31.00
N VAL A 260 -31.35 -0.28 -30.50
CA VAL A 260 -31.86 1.05 -30.11
C VAL A 260 -31.98 1.23 -28.58
N ARG A 261 -31.07 2.02 -28.00
CA ARG A 261 -31.37 3.43 -27.68
C ARG A 261 -30.10 4.20 -27.26
N ARG A 262 -29.91 5.36 -27.88
CA ARG A 262 -28.91 6.38 -27.58
C ARG A 262 -29.66 7.58 -27.00
N GLN A 263 -29.01 8.21 -26.01
CA GLN A 263 -29.02 9.65 -25.71
C GLN A 263 -30.07 10.25 -24.75
N GLU A 264 -29.55 11.29 -24.07
CA GLU A 264 -30.17 12.37 -23.28
C GLU A 264 -30.39 12.03 -21.78
N GLY A 265 -29.90 12.79 -20.80
CA GLY A 265 -29.48 14.19 -20.77
C GLY A 265 -30.35 14.91 -19.74
N GLN A 266 -29.76 15.41 -18.64
CA GLN A 266 -30.31 16.41 -17.71
C GLN A 266 -29.17 16.71 -16.72
N SER A 267 -28.52 17.87 -16.81
CA SER A 267 -28.91 19.16 -16.21
C SER A 267 -28.61 19.21 -14.72
#